data_AF-A0A357A5Y0-F1
#
_entry.id   AF-A0A357A5Y0-F1
#
_cell.length_a   1.000
_cell.length_b   1.000
_cell.length_c   1.000
_cell.angle_alpha   90.00
_cell.angle_beta   90.00
_cell.angle_gamma   90.00
#
_symmetry.space_group_name_H-M   'P 1'
#
loop_
_entity.id
_entity.type
_entity.pdbx_description
1 polymer ?
#
loop_
_entity_poly.entity_id
_entity_poly.type
_entity_poly.pdbx_seq_one_letter_code
_entity_poly.pdbx_strand_id
1 'polypeptide(L)'
;MTTISGICIGLTILPLFAVLIYVIIKGGSRLSLALFTQLPPAAGQTGGGIANAILGTFITVGIASVIAVPIGVLAAVYLSEFSSSSQPARKVARGIRFATNVL
;
A
#
# COMPACT_ATOMS: atom_id res chain seq x y z
N MET A 1 -1.35 -24.46 23.63
CA MET A 1 -1.42 -23.16 22.91
C MET A 1 -0.63 -23.21 21.59
N THR A 2 0.65 -23.59 21.61
CA THR A 2 1.48 -23.71 20.39
C THR A 2 0.97 -24.70 19.34
N THR A 3 0.40 -25.83 19.74
CA THR A 3 -0.15 -26.84 18.80
C THR A 3 -1.38 -26.33 18.04
N ILE A 4 -2.26 -25.58 18.73
CA ILE A 4 -3.47 -24.98 18.13
C ILE A 4 -3.06 -23.89 17.14
N SER A 5 -2.10 -23.04 17.51
CA SER A 5 -1.54 -22.03 16.61
C SER A 5 -0.87 -22.66 15.38
N GLY A 6 -0.14 -23.78 15.54
CA GLY A 6 0.47 -24.51 14.43
C GLY A 6 -0.55 -25.04 13.43
N ILE A 7 -1.69 -25.57 13.91
CA ILE A 7 -2.78 -26.06 13.06
C ILE A 7 -3.44 -24.90 12.30
N CYS A 8 -3.71 -23.78 12.97
CA CYS A 8 -4.27 -22.59 12.32
C CYS A 8 -3.34 -22.02 11.24
N ILE A 9 -2.02 -22.02 11.48
CA ILE A 9 -1.02 -21.59 10.48
C ILE A 9 -1.02 -22.56 9.29
N GLY A 10 -0.99 -23.87 9.54
CA GLY A 10 -1.06 -24.86 8.45
C GLY A 10 -2.32 -24.71 7.59
N LEU A 11 -3.46 -24.46 8.22
CA LEU A 11 -4.74 -24.27 7.54
C LEU A 11 -4.82 -22.97 6.73
N THR A 12 -4.11 -21.92 7.14
CA THR A 12 -4.06 -20.63 6.42
C THR A 12 -3.02 -20.61 5.30
N ILE A 13 -1.95 -21.39 5.41
CA ILE A 13 -0.95 -21.57 4.35
C ILE A 13 -1.55 -22.24 3.12
N LEU A 14 -2.47 -23.19 3.31
CA LEU A 14 -3.08 -23.94 2.21
C LEU A 14 -3.81 -23.05 1.17
N PRO A 15 -4.76 -22.16 1.54
CA PRO A 15 -5.38 -21.24 0.60
C PRO A 15 -4.39 -20.21 0.03
N LEU A 16 -3.37 -19.80 0.80
CA LEU A 16 -2.33 -18.90 0.30
C LEU A 16 -1.61 -19.51 -0.90
N PHE A 17 -1.14 -20.75 -0.78
CA PHE A 17 -0.49 -21.46 -1.89
C PHE A 17 -1.46 -21.72 -3.04
N ALA A 18 -2.72 -22.09 -2.75
CA ALA A 18 -3.72 -22.32 -3.79
C ALA A 18 -3.95 -21.07 -4.66
N VAL A 19 -4.13 -19.91 -4.03
CA VAL A 19 -4.30 -18.63 -4.75
C VAL A 19 -3.04 -18.27 -5.53
N LEU A 20 -1.86 -18.45 -4.93
CA LEU A 20 -0.60 -18.10 -5.56
C LEU A 20 -0.33 -18.95 -6.81
N ILE A 21 -0.56 -20.26 -6.73
CA ILE A 21 -0.47 -21.18 -7.88
C ILE A 21 -1.51 -20.82 -8.95
N TYR A 22 -2.76 -20.55 -8.55
CA TYR A 22 -3.82 -20.15 -9.47
C TYR A 22 -3.47 -18.87 -10.25
N VAL A 23 -2.93 -17.86 -9.55
CA VAL A 23 -2.47 -16.60 -10.15
C VAL A 23 -1.30 -16.83 -11.10
N ILE A 24 -0.34 -17.70 -10.76
CA ILE A 24 0.78 -18.02 -11.67
C ILE A 24 0.27 -18.70 -12.94
N ILE A 25 -0.60 -19.71 -12.83
CA ILE A 25 -1.12 -20.45 -13.98
C ILE A 25 -1.97 -19.54 -14.87
N LYS A 26 -2.85 -18.72 -14.29
CA LYS A 26 -3.79 -17.89 -15.05
C LYS A 26 -3.19 -16.56 -15.50
N GLY A 27 -2.28 -15.99 -14.71
CA GLY A 27 -1.61 -14.72 -14.95
C GLY A 27 -0.32 -14.84 -15.76
N GLY A 28 0.37 -15.98 -15.69
CA GLY A 28 1.62 -16.24 -16.41
C GLY A 28 1.49 -16.02 -17.92
N SER A 29 0.42 -16.55 -18.53
CA SER A 29 0.15 -16.37 -19.97
C SER A 29 -0.30 -14.95 -20.37
N ARG A 30 -0.51 -14.06 -19.40
CA ARG A 30 -0.91 -12.66 -19.61
C ARG A 30 0.24 -11.68 -19.38
N LEU A 31 1.34 -12.12 -18.75
CA LEU A 31 2.58 -11.36 -18.59
C LEU A 31 3.28 -11.20 -19.95
N SER A 32 2.89 -10.18 -20.68
CA SER A 32 3.55 -9.72 -21.90
C SER A 32 3.84 -8.23 -21.79
N LEU A 33 4.81 -7.71 -22.54
CA LEU A 33 5.05 -6.26 -22.62
C LEU A 33 3.79 -5.49 -23.06
N ALA A 34 2.89 -6.14 -23.80
CA ALA A 34 1.60 -5.59 -24.17
C ALA A 34 0.69 -5.33 -22.95
N LEU A 35 0.80 -6.09 -21.86
CA LEU A 35 0.02 -5.86 -20.64
C LEU A 35 0.38 -4.52 -19.97
N PHE A 36 1.64 -4.09 -20.05
CA PHE A 36 2.09 -2.84 -19.44
C PHE A 36 1.87 -1.61 -20.31
N THR A 37 1.89 -1.78 -21.64
CA THR A 37 1.88 -0.66 -22.60
C THR A 37 0.55 -0.45 -23.30
N GLN A 38 -0.27 -1.50 -23.44
CA GLN A 38 -1.55 -1.39 -24.13
C GLN A 38 -2.64 -0.82 -23.23
N LEU A 39 -3.55 -0.09 -23.86
CA LEU A 39 -4.76 0.39 -23.22
C LEU A 39 -5.67 -0.80 -22.85
N PRO A 40 -6.54 -0.64 -21.83
CA PRO A 40 -7.57 -1.62 -21.54
C PRO A 40 -8.43 -1.83 -22.80
N PRO A 41 -8.75 -3.08 -23.16
CA PRO A 41 -9.61 -3.31 -24.31
C PRO A 41 -11.00 -2.75 -24.08
N ALA A 42 -11.66 -2.36 -25.17
CA ALA A 42 -13.09 -2.07 -25.14
C ALA A 42 -13.88 -3.29 -24.64
N ALA A 43 -15.01 -3.06 -23.96
CA ALA A 43 -15.84 -4.10 -23.38
C ALA A 43 -16.20 -5.16 -24.44
N GLY A 44 -15.86 -6.42 -24.16
CA GLY A 44 -16.12 -7.57 -25.05
C GLY A 44 -14.95 -7.99 -25.95
N GLN A 45 -13.83 -7.25 -25.99
CA GLN A 45 -12.64 -7.67 -26.74
C GLN A 45 -11.64 -8.44 -25.87
N THR A 46 -11.04 -9.49 -26.44
CA THR A 46 -10.06 -10.33 -25.76
C THR A 46 -8.64 -9.82 -26.00
N GLY A 47 -7.96 -9.43 -24.92
CA GLY A 47 -6.58 -8.93 -24.96
C GLY A 47 -6.48 -7.41 -24.81
N GLY A 48 -5.43 -6.92 -24.18
CA GLY A 48 -5.19 -5.51 -23.85
C GLY A 48 -4.48 -5.38 -22.50
N GLY A 49 -4.16 -4.17 -22.07
CA GLY A 49 -3.25 -3.92 -20.94
C GLY A 49 -3.84 -3.09 -19.80
N ILE A 50 -3.01 -2.86 -18.78
CA ILE A 50 -3.31 -2.09 -17.57
C ILE A 50 -2.58 -0.74 -17.55
N ALA A 51 -2.11 -0.25 -18.69
CA ALA A 51 -1.30 0.96 -18.79
C ALA A 51 -1.95 2.18 -18.11
N ASN A 52 -3.26 2.38 -18.32
CA ASN A 52 -4.02 3.47 -17.68
C ASN A 52 -4.10 3.32 -16.15
N ALA A 53 -4.16 2.10 -15.62
CA ALA A 53 -4.21 1.85 -14.18
C ALA A 53 -2.85 2.14 -13.51
N ILE A 54 -1.75 1.77 -14.19
CA ILE A 54 -0.38 2.09 -13.75
C ILE A 54 -0.19 3.60 -13.72
N LEU A 55 -0.53 4.29 -14.81
CA LEU A 55 -0.43 5.74 -14.89
C LEU A 55 -1.31 6.43 -13.83
N GLY A 56 -2.53 5.95 -13.63
CA GLY A 56 -3.42 6.43 -12.57
C GLY A 56 -2.79 6.30 -11.19
N THR A 57 -2.14 5.17 -10.90
CA THR A 57 -1.44 4.95 -9.61
C THR A 57 -0.28 5.93 -9.44
N PHE A 58 0.54 6.15 -10.46
CA PHE A 58 1.62 7.15 -10.38
C PHE A 58 1.09 8.56 -10.15
N ILE A 59 0.00 8.95 -10.81
CA ILE A 59 -0.63 10.26 -10.61
C ILE A 59 -1.18 10.37 -9.19
N THR A 60 -1.93 9.37 -8.71
CA THR A 60 -2.51 9.38 -7.35
C THR A 60 -1.42 9.41 -6.28
N VAL A 61 -0.41 8.56 -6.38
CA VAL A 61 0.72 8.53 -5.45
C VAL A 61 1.52 9.83 -5.52
N GLY A 62 1.74 10.37 -6.72
CA GLY A 62 2.44 11.64 -6.92
C GLY A 62 1.73 12.81 -6.23
N ILE A 63 0.43 12.97 -6.48
CA ILE A 63 -0.38 14.02 -5.84
C ILE A 63 -0.42 13.82 -4.32
N ALA A 64 -0.67 12.59 -3.87
CA ALA A 64 -0.69 12.26 -2.44
C ALA A 64 0.66 12.59 -1.77
N SER A 65 1.78 12.29 -2.43
CA SER A 65 3.12 12.55 -1.91
C SER A 65 3.42 14.04 -1.84
N VAL A 66 3.07 14.83 -2.86
CA VAL A 66 3.29 16.28 -2.86
C VAL A 66 2.58 16.97 -1.69
N ILE A 67 1.45 16.44 -1.23
CA ILE A 67 0.70 16.98 -0.09
C ILE A 67 1.18 16.38 1.24
N ALA A 68 1.26 15.05 1.32
CA ALA A 68 1.53 14.34 2.57
C ALA A 68 2.99 14.50 3.04
N VAL A 69 3.95 14.49 2.12
CA VAL A 69 5.39 14.58 2.46
C VAL A 69 5.73 15.89 3.16
N PRO A 70 5.43 17.09 2.63
CA PRO A 70 5.81 18.33 3.32
C PRO A 70 5.12 18.46 4.68
N ILE A 71 3.85 18.06 4.80
CA ILE A 71 3.11 18.09 6.07
C ILE A 71 3.75 17.12 7.08
N GLY A 72 4.10 15.90 6.64
CA GLY A 72 4.76 14.90 7.48
C GLY A 72 6.15 15.33 7.93
N VAL A 73 6.95 15.92 7.04
CA VAL A 73 8.28 16.44 7.37
C VAL A 73 8.18 17.60 8.37
N LEU A 74 7.27 18.55 8.15
CA LEU A 74 7.06 19.66 9.09
C LEU A 74 6.60 19.16 10.47
N ALA A 75 5.70 18.16 10.51
CA ALA A 75 5.28 17.55 11.76
C ALA A 75 6.44 16.82 12.47
N ALA A 76 7.31 16.13 11.72
CA ALA A 76 8.49 15.47 12.26
C ALA A 76 9.50 16.47 12.84
N VAL A 77 9.81 17.55 12.10
CA VAL A 77 10.71 18.63 12.56
C VAL A 77 10.13 19.34 13.78
N TYR A 78 8.83 19.64 13.78
CA TYR A 78 8.16 20.23 14.94
C TYR A 78 8.28 19.32 16.18
N LEU A 79 8.10 18.01 16.00
CA LEU A 79 8.21 17.04 17.09
C LEU A 79 9.65 16.87 17.58
N SER A 80 10.66 16.97 16.72
CA SER A 80 12.06 16.83 17.12
C SER A 80 12.58 18.07 17.84
N GLU A 81 12.20 19.27 17.41
CA GLU A 81 12.76 20.52 17.96
C GLU A 81 11.88 21.13 19.07
N PHE A 82 10.56 21.15 18.91
CA PHE A 82 9.67 21.97 19.75
C PHE A 82 8.79 21.18 20.74
N SER A 83 8.86 19.84 20.72
CA SER A 83 7.95 19.00 21.52
C SER A 83 8.08 19.14 23.05
N SER A 84 9.18 19.72 23.54
CA SER A 84 9.44 19.87 24.98
C SER A 84 9.31 21.32 25.50
N SER A 85 9.06 22.31 24.64
CA SER A 85 9.21 23.73 25.03
C SER A 85 7.97 24.38 25.68
N SER A 86 6.75 23.87 25.47
CA SER A 86 5.54 24.50 26.05
C SER A 86 4.40 23.50 26.34
N GLN A 87 3.58 23.80 27.36
CA GLN A 87 2.39 23.02 27.75
C GLN A 87 1.41 22.75 26.57
N PRO A 88 1.09 23.72 25.69
CA PRO A 88 0.27 23.46 24.50
C PRO A 88 0.99 22.59 23.45
N ALA A 89 2.30 22.75 23.25
CA ALA A 89 3.09 21.94 22.31
C ALA A 89 3.11 20.45 22.68
N ARG A 90 3.11 20.10 23.98
CA ARG A 90 3.02 18.69 24.44
C ARG A 90 1.70 18.01 24.06
N LYS A 91 0.58 18.75 23.98
CA LYS A 91 -0.72 18.17 23.59
C LYS A 91 -0.74 17.82 22.10
N VAL A 92 -0.24 18.73 21.26
CA VAL A 92 -0.11 18.53 19.81
C VAL A 92 0.87 17.39 19.50
N ALA A 93 2.03 17.38 20.16
CA ALA A 93 3.03 16.32 20.03
C ALA A 93 2.48 14.93 20.39
N ARG A 94 1.65 14.82 21.43
CA ARG A 94 1.01 13.57 21.82
C ARG A 94 -0.03 13.11 20.80
N GLY A 95 -0.80 14.05 20.23
CA GLY A 95 -1.74 13.75 19.15
C GLY A 95 -1.05 13.21 17.90
N ILE A 96 0.04 13.87 17.47
CA ILE A 96 0.86 13.41 16.33
C ILE A 96 1.46 12.04 16.62
N ARG A 97 2.10 11.83 17.78
CA ARG A 97 2.69 10.52 18.14
C ARG A 97 1.65 9.42 18.24
N PHE A 98 0.46 9.71 18.75
CA PHE A 98 -0.64 8.75 18.78
C PHE A 98 -1.05 8.38 17.36
N ALA A 99 -1.30 9.37 16.50
CA ALA A 99 -1.66 9.13 15.10
C ALA A 99 -0.58 8.33 14.34
N THR A 100 0.70 8.62 14.56
CA THR A 100 1.80 7.91 13.88
C THR A 100 2.08 6.52 14.46
N ASN A 101 1.82 6.28 15.75
CA ASN A 101 2.15 5.01 16.40
C ASN A 101 0.96 4.03 16.47
N VAL A 102 -0.26 4.51 16.18
CA VAL A 102 -1.50 3.72 16.19
C VAL A 102 -2.00 3.39 14.77
N LEU A 103 -1.71 4.24 13.79
CA LEU A 103 -2.01 3.99 12.37
C LEU A 103 -0.92 3.13 11.74
#